data_AF-A0A2N3G4M5-F1
#
_entry.id   AF-A0A2N3G4M5-F1
#
_cell.length_a   1.000
_cell.length_b   1.000
_cell.length_c   1.000
_cell.angle_alpha   90.00
_cell.angle_beta   90.00
_cell.angle_gamma   90.00
#
_symmetry.space_group_name_H-M   'P 1'
#
loop_
_entity.id
_entity.type
_entity.pdbx_description
1 polymer ?
#
loop_
_entity_poly.entity_id
_entity_poly.type
_entity_poly.pdbx_seq_one_letter_code
_entity_poly.pdbx_strand_id
1 'polypeptide(L)' 'MATTLGLRSKTGALKRTLNELLGNGLIELTIPDKPGNRLQRYRLTRAGTEVLKNTEEKT' A
#
# COMPACT_ATOMS: atom_id res chain seq x y z
N MET A 1 -7.83 27.41 -11.70
CA MET A 1 -6.50 26.93 -11.24
C MET A 1 -6.40 25.40 -11.09
N ALA A 2 -7.15 24.59 -11.84
CA ALA A 2 -7.10 23.12 -11.74
C ALA A 2 -6.82 22.39 -13.07
N THR A 3 -6.58 23.13 -14.16
CA THR A 3 -6.65 22.59 -15.53
C THR A 3 -5.33 22.70 -16.31
N THR A 4 -4.34 23.42 -15.81
CA THR A 4 -3.13 23.79 -16.58
C THR A 4 -2.03 22.73 -16.60
N LEU A 5 -2.08 21.70 -15.75
CA LEU A 5 -0.99 20.72 -15.61
C LEU A 5 -1.31 19.28 -16.08
N GLY A 6 -2.49 19.02 -16.65
CA GLY A 6 -2.77 17.77 -17.41
C GLY A 6 -2.61 16.42 -16.67
N LEU A 7 -2.31 16.42 -15.38
CA LEU A 7 -2.06 15.22 -14.59
C LEU A 7 -3.24 14.98 -13.65
N ARG A 8 -4.26 14.29 -14.16
CA ARG A 8 -5.36 13.71 -13.36
C ARG A 8 -4.78 12.62 -12.45
N SER A 9 -4.32 13.01 -11.27
CA SER A 9 -4.24 12.15 -10.07
C SER A 9 -3.16 11.06 -10.09
N LYS A 10 -2.00 11.38 -9.50
CA LYS A 10 -1.01 10.41 -9.03
C LYS A 10 -1.56 9.59 -7.84
N THR A 11 -2.56 8.73 -8.03
CA THR A 11 -3.11 7.92 -6.91
C THR A 11 -3.80 6.61 -7.28
N GLY A 12 -4.19 6.40 -8.54
CA GLY A 12 -4.90 5.18 -8.95
C GLY A 12 -4.04 3.91 -8.86
N ALA A 13 -2.85 3.95 -9.47
CA ALA A 13 -1.92 2.81 -9.48
C ALA A 13 -1.47 2.44 -8.06
N LEU A 14 -1.10 3.42 -7.24
CA LEU A 14 -0.72 3.20 -5.85
C LEU A 14 -1.84 2.57 -5.03
N LYS A 15 -3.08 3.07 -5.16
CA LYS A 15 -4.24 2.51 -4.45
C LYS A 15 -4.54 1.07 -4.89
N ARG A 16 -4.38 0.77 -6.18
CA ARG A 16 -4.53 -0.58 -6.72
C ARG A 16 -3.49 -1.53 -6.14
N THR A 17 -2.21 -1.14 -6.13
CA THR A 17 -1.14 -1.94 -5.54
C THR A 17 -1.33 -2.14 -4.04
N LEU A 18 -1.76 -1.12 -3.28
CA LEU A 18 -2.06 -1.27 -1.85
C LEU A 18 -3.21 -2.26 -1.61
N ASN A 19 -4.27 -2.20 -2.42
CA ASN A 19 -5.38 -3.15 -2.33
C ASN A 19 -4.93 -4.58 -2.69
N GLU A 20 -4.06 -4.75 -3.69
CA GLU A 20 -3.49 -6.05 -4.05
C GLU A 20 -2.62 -6.60 -2.91
N LEU A 21 -1.76 -5.78 -2.30
CA LEU A 21 -0.92 -6.17 -1.16
C LEU A 21 -1.74 -6.52 0.09
N LEU A 22 -2.81 -5.77 0.36
CA LEU A 22 -3.79 -6.08 1.42
C LEU A 22 -4.52 -7.39 1.12
N GLY A 23 -4.99 -7.58 -0.12
CA GLY A 23 -5.72 -8.78 -0.54
C GLY A 23 -4.87 -10.05 -0.50
N ASN A 24 -3.57 -9.91 -0.80
CA ASN A 24 -2.59 -10.99 -0.65
C ASN A 24 -2.11 -11.18 0.80
N GLY A 25 -2.59 -10.38 1.75
CA GLY A 25 -2.22 -10.47 3.16
C GLY A 25 -0.75 -10.15 3.45
N LEU A 26 -0.08 -9.41 2.56
CA LEU A 26 1.33 -9.01 2.72
C LEU A 26 1.49 -7.76 3.60
N ILE A 27 0.47 -6.92 3.60
CA ILE A 27 0.36 -5.76 4.49
C ILE A 27 -1.00 -5.76 5.19
N GLU A 28 -1.07 -5.12 6.35
CA GLU A 28 -2.29 -4.95 7.13
C GLU A 28 -2.43 -3.52 7.63
N LEU A 29 -3.66 -3.14 7.98
CA LEU A 29 -3.96 -1.85 8.59
C LEU A 29 -3.58 -1.87 10.07
N THR A 30 -2.88 -0.83 10.53
CA THR A 30 -2.48 -0.76 11.95
C THR A 30 -3.67 -0.47 12.86
N ILE A 31 -4.72 0.18 12.33
CA ILE A 31 -5.96 0.49 13.05
C ILE A 31 -7.14 -0.06 12.23
N PRO A 32 -7.50 -1.35 12.37
CA PRO A 32 -8.60 -1.94 11.62
C PRO A 32 -9.96 -1.35 12.01
N ASP A 33 -10.10 -0.87 13.24
CA ASP A 33 -11.34 -0.30 13.79
C ASP A 33 -11.78 1.01 13.08
N LYS A 34 -10.81 1.78 12.55
CA LYS A 34 -11.08 3.09 11.92
C LYS A 34 -10.31 3.24 10.62
N PRO A 35 -10.77 2.61 9.52
CA PRO A 35 -10.06 2.61 8.24
C PRO A 35 -9.92 4.00 7.59
N GLY A 36 -10.82 4.94 7.91
CA GLY A 36 -10.76 6.33 7.43
C GLY A 36 -9.93 7.29 8.30
N ASN A 37 -9.23 6.79 9.32
CA ASN A 37 -8.46 7.64 10.22
C ASN A 37 -7.26 8.27 9.50
N ARG A 38 -7.04 9.58 9.68
CA ARG A 38 -5.87 10.29 9.14
C ARG A 38 -4.53 9.74 9.65
N LEU A 39 -4.52 9.09 10.81
CA LEU A 39 -3.35 8.42 11.39
C LEU A 39 -3.19 6.97 10.93
N GLN A 40 -4.01 6.50 9.99
CA GLN A 40 -3.92 5.13 9.49
C GLN A 40 -2.57 4.88 8.84
N ARG A 41 -1.97 3.73 9.16
CA ARG A 41 -0.71 3.25 8.59
C ARG A 41 -0.85 1.81 8.14
N TYR A 42 0.02 1.42 7.23
CA TYR A 42 0.19 0.04 6.81
C TYR A 42 1.38 -0.56 7.54
N ARG A 43 1.27 -1.82 7.93
CA ARG A 43 2.35 -2.61 8.51
C ARG A 43 2.55 -3.87 7.69
N LEU A 44 3.79 -4.33 7.56
CA LEU A 44 4.09 -5.62 6.94
C LEU A 44 3.64 -6.76 7.84
N THR A 45 3.04 -7.77 7.21
CA THR A 45 2.75 -9.04 7.88
C THR A 45 3.97 -9.95 7.82
N ARG A 46 3.85 -11.13 8.45
CA ARG A 46 4.90 -12.16 8.37
C ARG A 46 5.15 -12.59 6.92
N ALA A 47 4.09 -12.78 6.15
CA ALA A 47 4.17 -13.12 4.72
C ALA A 47 4.83 -12.00 3.89
N GLY A 48 4.48 -10.74 4.16
CA GLY A 48 5.13 -9.59 3.50
C GLY A 48 6.64 -9.51 3.78
N THR A 49 7.05 -9.86 5.00
CA THR A 49 8.46 -9.88 5.41
C THR A 49 9.22 -11.02 4.73
N GLU A 50 8.62 -12.20 4.58
CA GLU A 50 9.19 -13.35 3.87
C GLU A 50 9.38 -13.05 2.37
N VAL A 51 8.40 -12.40 1.74
CA VAL A 51 8.51 -11.96 0.33
C VAL A 51 9.65 -10.96 0.16
N LEU A 52 9.81 -10.00 1.08
CA LEU A 52 10.91 -9.05 1.02
C LEU A 52 12.27 -9.75 1.12
N LYS A 53 12.44 -10.68 2.08
CA LYS A 53 13.68 -11.47 2.18
C LYS A 53 14.00 -12.22 0.89
N ASN A 54 13.01 -12.90 0.31
CA ASN A 54 13.17 -13.63 -0.95
C ASN A 54 13.46 -12.70 -2.15
N THR A 55 13.08 -11.42 -2.07
CA THR A 55 13.36 -10.42 -3.12
C THR A 55 14.77 -9.86 -2.99
N GLU A 56 15.26 -9.65 -1.76
CA GLU A 56 16.62 -9.18 -1.50
C GLU A 56 17.69 -10.24 -1.82
N GLU A 57 17.36 -11.53 -1.73
CA GLU A 57 18.27 -12.64 -2.07
C GLU A 57 18.47 -12.84 -3.59
N LYS A 58 17.77 -12.08 -4.44
CA LYS A 58 17.79 -12.27 -5.91
C LYS A 58 18.50 -11.16 -6.70
N THR A 59 19.27 -10.31 -6.03
CA THR A 59 20.13 -9.28 -6.67
C THR A 59 21.59 -9.69 -6.56
#